data_AF-A0A163GUH6-F1
#
_entry.id   AF-A0A163GUH6-F1
#
_cell.length_a   1.000
_cell.length_b   1.000
_cell.length_c   1.000
_cell.angle_alpha   90.00
_cell.angle_beta   90.00
_cell.angle_gamma   90.00
#
_symmetry.space_group_name_H-M   'P 1'
#
loop_
_entity.id
_entity.type
_entity.pdbx_description
1 polymer ?
#
loop_
_entity_poly.entity_id
_entity_poly.type
_entity_poly.pdbx_seq_one_letter_code
_entity_poly.pdbx_strand_id
1 'polypeptide(L)'
;MFNRLAAGLLAGASLSVLAVPAQAGTNSPVRWNSGGAVWTTTSNDFETFLSTGETNLDRALDQGIDRSGWSADEIQQGMTKTYDVELIDVTRFLYSDDGVVFLKNQTKSYFPYWKMTSTAVQGLRAAIIADSADGSISSQGIMANLPVAFRLADTCSTYDGSQNVCADGKCQGDAQCTSLLSWYVFLPACVQANQLAPRWIYGGKTTGQTSSNDLSSYSSSPIRGLW
;
A
#
# COMPACT_ATOMS: atom_id res chain seq x y z
N MET A 1 -15.77 28.61 63.01
CA MET A 1 -16.49 27.63 62.16
C MET A 1 -15.71 27.48 60.87
N PHE A 2 -15.35 26.24 60.55
CA PHE A 2 -14.61 25.81 59.36
C PHE A 2 -15.44 25.90 58.06
N ASN A 3 -14.76 25.72 56.92
CA ASN A 3 -15.22 25.46 55.54
C ASN A 3 -15.38 26.73 54.66
N ARG A 4 -14.80 26.84 53.44
CA ARG A 4 -14.50 25.81 52.41
C ARG A 4 -13.30 26.16 51.53
N LEU A 5 -12.57 25.11 51.15
CA LEU A 5 -11.64 25.00 50.02
C LEU A 5 -12.36 25.17 48.67
N ALA A 6 -11.64 25.69 47.66
CA ALA A 6 -11.49 25.03 46.36
C ALA A 6 -10.38 25.71 45.53
N ALA A 7 -9.34 24.91 45.24
CA ALA A 7 -8.20 25.25 44.40
C ALA A 7 -8.59 25.37 42.92
N GLY A 8 -7.98 26.32 42.21
CA GLY A 8 -8.21 26.57 40.79
C GLY A 8 -6.97 26.23 39.94
N LEU A 9 -7.24 25.40 38.92
CA LEU A 9 -6.51 25.20 37.66
C LEU A 9 -5.05 24.70 37.72
N LEU A 10 -4.90 23.37 37.56
CA LEU A 10 -3.75 22.78 36.87
C LEU A 10 -4.06 22.73 35.37
N ALA A 11 -3.28 23.47 34.58
CA ALA A 11 -3.25 23.37 33.13
C ALA A 11 -2.55 22.06 32.73
N GLY A 12 -3.33 21.05 32.34
CA GLY A 12 -2.82 19.83 31.74
C GLY A 12 -2.67 20.01 30.23
N ALA A 13 -1.44 20.14 29.75
CA ALA A 13 -1.13 20.02 28.33
C ALA A 13 -1.33 18.54 27.93
N SER A 14 -2.41 18.24 27.23
CA SER A 14 -2.63 16.91 26.65
C SER A 14 -1.71 16.71 25.45
N LEU A 15 -0.53 16.13 25.69
CA LEU A 15 0.26 15.47 24.66
C LEU A 15 -0.59 14.32 24.11
N SER A 16 -1.16 14.55 22.94
CA SER A 16 -1.85 13.50 22.18
C SER A 16 -0.78 12.56 21.66
N VAL A 17 -0.48 11.50 22.41
CA VAL A 17 0.30 10.37 21.92
C VAL A 17 -0.42 9.86 20.68
N LEU A 18 0.18 10.03 19.51
CA LEU A 18 -0.21 9.31 18.31
C LEU A 18 -0.06 7.83 18.67
N ALA A 19 -1.17 7.19 19.01
CA ALA A 19 -1.22 5.76 19.13
C ALA A 19 -0.89 5.22 17.75
N VAL A 20 0.36 4.80 17.56
CA VAL A 20 0.74 3.88 16.49
C VAL A 20 -0.29 2.76 16.58
N PRO A 21 -1.07 2.48 15.52
CA PRO A 21 -2.02 1.39 15.58
C PRO A 21 -1.22 0.17 16.00
N ALA A 22 -1.60 -0.43 17.12
CA ALA A 22 -1.04 -1.70 17.54
C ALA A 22 -1.13 -2.61 16.31
N GLN A 23 0.02 -3.03 15.77
CA GLN A 23 0.09 -3.99 14.69
C GLN A 23 -0.86 -5.11 15.09
N ALA A 24 -2.01 -5.22 14.41
CA ALA A 24 -2.85 -6.37 14.67
C ALA A 24 -1.96 -7.53 14.25
N GLY A 25 -1.59 -8.40 15.19
CA GLY A 25 -0.66 -9.50 14.99
C GLY A 25 -1.14 -10.44 13.91
N THR A 26 -1.00 -10.04 12.66
CA THR A 26 -1.17 -10.89 11.51
C THR A 26 0.21 -11.46 11.29
N ASN A 27 0.45 -12.66 11.85
CA ASN A 27 1.60 -13.52 11.54
C ASN A 27 1.58 -13.99 10.05
N SER A 28 0.99 -13.18 9.17
CA SER A 28 0.38 -13.55 7.92
C SER A 28 0.21 -12.29 7.04
N PRO A 29 1.30 -11.82 6.42
CA PRO A 29 1.32 -10.53 5.72
C PRO A 29 0.46 -10.56 4.44
N VAL A 30 0.26 -11.76 3.88
CA VAL A 30 -0.52 -11.99 2.66
C VAL A 30 -1.46 -13.18 2.87
N ARG A 31 -2.69 -13.04 2.36
CA ARG A 31 -3.63 -14.16 2.21
C ARG A 31 -3.99 -14.33 0.74
N TRP A 32 -3.80 -15.56 0.27
CA TRP A 32 -4.02 -15.95 -1.12
C TRP A 32 -5.39 -16.56 -1.26
N ASN A 33 -6.11 -16.19 -2.31
CA ASN A 33 -7.32 -16.91 -2.68
C ASN A 33 -6.98 -17.83 -3.86
N SER A 34 -7.62 -19.00 -3.86
CA SER A 34 -7.56 -19.96 -4.96
C SER A 34 -8.92 -20.63 -5.07
N GLY A 35 -9.84 -20.01 -5.80
CA GLY A 35 -11.24 -20.43 -5.73
C GLY A 35 -11.78 -20.23 -4.30
N GLY A 36 -12.55 -21.19 -3.77
CA GLY A 36 -13.12 -21.07 -2.42
C GLY A 36 -12.12 -21.19 -1.25
N ALA A 37 -10.83 -21.47 -1.51
CA ALA A 37 -9.83 -21.68 -0.47
C ALA A 37 -9.01 -20.42 -0.18
N VAL A 38 -8.77 -20.15 1.10
CA VAL A 38 -7.90 -19.08 1.60
C VAL A 38 -6.62 -19.71 2.13
N TRP A 39 -5.49 -19.36 1.54
CA TRP A 39 -4.17 -19.79 1.96
C TRP A 39 -3.44 -18.64 2.65
N THR A 40 -2.53 -18.97 3.55
CA THR A 40 -1.82 -17.98 4.37
C THR A 40 -0.34 -18.32 4.38
N THR A 41 0.50 -17.36 4.02
CA THR A 41 1.96 -17.47 4.18
C THR A 41 2.35 -16.88 5.53
N THR A 42 3.33 -17.47 6.21
CA THR A 42 3.82 -16.92 7.48
C THR A 42 4.65 -15.65 7.23
N SER A 43 4.71 -14.74 8.21
CA SER A 43 5.57 -13.55 8.09
C SER A 43 7.04 -13.92 7.86
N ASN A 44 7.54 -14.96 8.53
CA ASN A 44 8.93 -15.39 8.44
C ASN A 44 9.30 -15.91 7.04
N ASP A 45 8.44 -16.71 6.41
CA ASP A 45 8.72 -17.25 5.07
C ASP A 45 8.67 -16.14 4.02
N PHE A 46 7.72 -15.20 4.16
CA PHE A 46 7.63 -14.04 3.26
C PHE A 46 8.83 -13.10 3.43
N GLU A 47 9.24 -12.82 4.66
CA GLU A 47 10.42 -12.01 4.97
C GLU A 47 11.72 -12.67 4.45
N THR A 48 11.84 -13.98 4.59
CA THR A 48 12.98 -14.74 4.05
C THR A 48 13.03 -14.61 2.54
N PHE A 49 11.90 -14.81 1.84
CA PHE A 49 11.80 -14.60 0.40
C PHE A 49 12.20 -13.17 -0.01
N LEU A 50 11.70 -12.15 0.67
CA LEU A 50 12.06 -10.75 0.35
C LEU A 50 13.55 -10.47 0.56
N SER A 51 14.16 -11.07 1.60
CA SER A 51 15.56 -10.85 1.97
C SER A 51 16.55 -11.62 1.08
N THR A 52 16.25 -12.88 0.74
CA THR A 52 17.19 -13.79 0.08
C THR A 52 16.81 -14.17 -1.34
N GLY A 53 15.55 -13.94 -1.74
CA GLY A 53 14.97 -14.46 -2.99
C GLY A 53 14.66 -15.97 -2.94
N GLU A 54 14.81 -16.62 -1.77
CA GLU A 54 14.59 -18.05 -1.63
C GLU A 54 13.11 -18.43 -1.87
N THR A 55 12.88 -19.42 -2.72
CA THR A 55 11.57 -20.02 -3.02
C THR A 55 11.48 -21.43 -2.44
N ASN A 56 10.29 -22.04 -2.42
CA ASN A 56 10.01 -23.33 -1.76
C ASN A 56 9.99 -23.24 -0.22
N LEU A 57 9.80 -22.05 0.33
CA LEU A 57 9.67 -21.80 1.77
C LEU A 57 8.26 -22.13 2.27
N ASP A 58 7.25 -21.73 1.50
CA ASP A 58 5.84 -21.91 1.80
C ASP A 58 5.06 -22.16 0.51
N ARG A 59 4.23 -23.21 0.50
CA ARG A 59 3.43 -23.59 -0.67
C ARG A 59 2.51 -22.46 -1.13
N ALA A 60 1.97 -21.66 -0.22
CA ALA A 60 1.04 -20.61 -0.59
C ALA A 60 1.77 -19.42 -1.23
N LEU A 61 2.97 -19.09 -0.74
CA LEU A 61 3.86 -18.11 -1.36
C LEU A 61 4.27 -18.53 -2.77
N ASP A 62 4.74 -19.76 -2.94
CA ASP A 62 5.16 -20.26 -4.26
C ASP A 62 4.00 -20.22 -5.25
N GLN A 63 2.81 -20.65 -4.85
CA GLN A 63 1.62 -20.55 -5.71
C GLN A 63 1.22 -19.10 -5.99
N GLY A 64 1.41 -18.19 -5.04
CA GLY A 64 1.18 -16.76 -5.22
C GLY A 64 2.09 -16.18 -6.30
N ILE A 65 3.38 -16.52 -6.25
CA ILE A 65 4.39 -16.14 -7.24
C ILE A 65 4.04 -16.73 -8.61
N ASP A 66 3.84 -18.05 -8.70
CA ASP A 66 3.53 -18.73 -9.97
C ASP A 66 2.28 -18.16 -10.65
N ARG A 67 1.23 -17.86 -9.88
CA ARG A 67 -0.03 -17.30 -10.41
C ARG A 67 0.06 -15.82 -10.72
N SER A 68 1.10 -15.13 -10.26
CA SER A 68 1.29 -13.71 -10.55
C SER A 68 1.70 -13.48 -12.01
N GLY A 69 2.26 -14.50 -12.66
CA GLY A 69 2.85 -14.38 -13.99
C GLY A 69 4.19 -13.64 -14.01
N TRP A 70 4.71 -13.22 -12.85
CA TRP A 70 6.05 -12.65 -12.68
C TRP A 70 7.03 -13.72 -12.18
N SER A 71 8.31 -13.54 -12.45
CA SER A 71 9.35 -14.35 -11.82
C SER A 71 9.50 -14.00 -10.33
N ALA A 72 10.01 -14.95 -9.55
CA ALA A 72 10.34 -14.73 -8.13
C ALA A 72 11.28 -13.52 -7.95
N ASP A 73 12.29 -13.40 -8.82
CA ASP A 73 13.25 -12.29 -8.80
C ASP A 73 12.59 -10.93 -9.08
N GLU A 74 11.67 -10.86 -10.04
CA GLU A 74 10.93 -9.63 -10.35
C GLU A 74 10.02 -9.21 -9.20
N ILE A 75 9.33 -10.17 -8.57
CA ILE A 75 8.53 -9.88 -7.38
C ILE A 75 9.41 -9.42 -6.23
N GLN A 76 10.51 -10.13 -5.95
CA GLN A 76 11.41 -9.79 -4.85
C GLN A 76 11.99 -8.38 -5.03
N GLN A 77 12.50 -8.05 -6.22
CA GLN A 77 13.02 -6.73 -6.54
C GLN A 77 11.94 -5.65 -6.46
N GLY A 78 10.76 -5.91 -7.03
CA GLY A 78 9.65 -4.96 -7.01
C GLY A 78 9.12 -4.69 -5.59
N MET A 79 9.09 -5.72 -4.74
CA MET A 79 8.60 -5.62 -3.36
C MET A 79 9.58 -4.91 -2.42
N THR A 80 10.89 -5.03 -2.69
CA THR A 80 11.97 -4.45 -1.88
C THR A 80 12.43 -3.08 -2.38
N LYS A 81 11.97 -2.65 -3.57
CA LYS A 81 12.27 -1.32 -4.11
C LYS A 81 11.67 -0.22 -3.24
N THR A 82 12.50 0.77 -2.92
CA THR A 82 12.12 1.98 -2.19
C THR A 82 11.97 3.17 -3.14
N TYR A 83 11.09 4.09 -2.78
CA TYR A 83 10.83 5.32 -3.53
C TYR A 83 10.88 6.51 -2.59
N ASP A 84 11.59 7.57 -2.99
CA ASP A 84 11.66 8.80 -2.21
C ASP A 84 10.32 9.53 -2.23
N VAL A 85 9.84 9.91 -1.04
CA VAL A 85 8.57 10.62 -0.85
C VAL A 85 8.66 11.68 0.24
N GLU A 86 7.80 12.69 0.15
CA GLU A 86 7.59 13.71 1.18
C GLU A 86 6.31 13.39 1.96
N LEU A 87 6.43 13.08 3.26
CA LEU A 87 5.30 12.69 4.11
C LEU A 87 4.12 13.67 4.03
N ILE A 88 4.41 14.97 4.00
CA ILE A 88 3.39 16.02 3.93
C ILE A 88 2.63 15.95 2.60
N ASP A 89 3.32 15.73 1.49
CA ASP A 89 2.72 15.75 0.16
C ASP A 89 1.98 14.45 -0.15
N VAL A 90 2.50 13.31 0.32
CA VAL A 90 1.76 12.04 0.35
C VAL A 90 0.47 12.19 1.17
N THR A 91 0.57 12.74 2.38
CA THR A 91 -0.60 12.94 3.25
C THR A 91 -1.64 13.86 2.59
N ARG A 92 -1.20 14.99 2.03
CA ARG A 92 -2.09 15.92 1.31
C ARG A 92 -2.79 15.25 0.13
N PHE A 93 -2.05 14.46 -0.67
CA PHE A 93 -2.62 13.68 -1.75
C PHE A 93 -3.70 12.73 -1.22
N LEU A 94 -3.37 11.87 -0.25
CA LEU A 94 -4.29 10.84 0.26
C LEU A 94 -5.57 11.38 0.92
N TYR A 95 -5.55 12.63 1.40
CA TYR A 95 -6.71 13.32 1.94
C TYR A 95 -7.43 14.25 0.94
N SER A 96 -6.88 14.46 -0.25
CA SER A 96 -7.56 15.16 -1.35
C SER A 96 -8.68 14.32 -1.97
N ASP A 97 -9.55 14.95 -2.75
CA ASP A 97 -10.63 14.25 -3.47
C ASP A 97 -10.06 13.17 -4.43
N ASP A 98 -8.99 13.51 -5.16
CA ASP A 98 -8.31 12.58 -6.06
C ASP A 98 -7.67 11.42 -5.30
N GLY A 99 -7.05 11.67 -4.15
CA GLY A 99 -6.49 10.61 -3.30
C GLY A 99 -7.56 9.70 -2.70
N VAL A 100 -8.75 10.23 -2.38
CA VAL A 100 -9.88 9.42 -1.95
C VAL A 100 -10.37 8.52 -3.08
N VAL A 101 -10.44 9.03 -4.33
CA VAL A 101 -10.78 8.23 -5.51
C VAL A 101 -9.73 7.16 -5.76
N PHE A 102 -8.44 7.53 -5.71
CA PHE A 102 -7.31 6.61 -5.80
C PHE A 102 -7.45 5.46 -4.79
N LEU A 103 -7.61 5.77 -3.50
CA LEU A 103 -7.73 4.75 -2.44
C LEU A 103 -8.95 3.86 -2.63
N LYS A 104 -10.09 4.41 -3.06
CA LYS A 104 -11.29 3.60 -3.37
C LYS A 104 -11.03 2.64 -4.53
N ASN A 105 -10.31 3.09 -5.56
CA ASN A 105 -9.96 2.25 -6.70
C ASN A 105 -8.95 1.16 -6.30
N GLN A 106 -7.90 1.51 -5.55
CA GLN A 106 -6.93 0.56 -5.02
C GLN A 106 -7.58 -0.48 -4.10
N THR A 107 -8.61 -0.09 -3.35
CA THR A 107 -9.27 -1.00 -2.40
C THR A 107 -10.51 -1.69 -2.94
N LYS A 108 -10.77 -1.56 -4.24
CA LYS A 108 -11.93 -2.14 -4.92
C LYS A 108 -11.84 -3.65 -5.00
N SER A 109 -10.69 -4.16 -5.45
CA SER A 109 -10.40 -5.60 -5.57
C SER A 109 -9.37 -6.10 -4.56
N TYR A 110 -8.72 -5.21 -3.81
CA TYR A 110 -7.74 -5.55 -2.79
C TYR A 110 -8.23 -5.04 -1.44
N PHE A 111 -8.70 -5.94 -0.57
CA PHE A 111 -9.41 -5.52 0.63
C PHE A 111 -9.01 -6.29 1.90
N PRO A 112 -9.19 -5.69 3.09
CA PRO A 112 -9.02 -6.32 4.40
C PRO A 112 -9.77 -7.65 4.52
N TYR A 113 -9.07 -8.74 4.85
CA TYR A 113 -9.69 -10.06 5.00
C TYR A 113 -10.87 -10.07 6.01
N TRP A 114 -10.70 -9.45 7.18
CA TRP A 114 -11.69 -9.53 8.27
C TRP A 114 -12.76 -8.44 8.25
N LYS A 115 -12.46 -7.26 7.68
CA LYS A 115 -13.35 -6.08 7.70
C LYS A 115 -13.95 -5.75 6.34
N MET A 116 -13.60 -6.53 5.31
CA MET A 116 -14.03 -6.34 3.93
C MET A 116 -13.80 -4.88 3.49
N THR A 117 -14.73 -4.27 2.76
CA THR A 117 -14.57 -2.93 2.18
C THR A 117 -14.72 -1.78 3.19
N SER A 118 -15.37 -2.02 4.34
CA SER A 118 -15.79 -0.95 5.26
C SER A 118 -14.64 -0.12 5.84
N THR A 119 -13.46 -0.73 6.03
CA THR A 119 -12.26 -0.07 6.57
C THR A 119 -11.10 -0.08 5.59
N ALA A 120 -11.32 -0.48 4.34
CA ALA A 120 -10.24 -0.71 3.39
C ALA A 120 -9.48 0.58 3.05
N VAL A 121 -10.21 1.64 2.71
CA VAL A 121 -9.63 2.97 2.42
C VAL A 121 -8.81 3.49 3.59
N GLN A 122 -9.32 3.35 4.83
CA GLN A 122 -8.63 3.90 6.00
C GLN A 122 -7.43 3.06 6.41
N GLY A 123 -7.53 1.73 6.28
CA GLY A 123 -6.41 0.83 6.54
C GLY A 123 -5.26 1.06 5.55
N LEU A 124 -5.58 1.17 4.25
CA LEU A 124 -4.57 1.41 3.22
C LEU A 124 -3.95 2.80 3.38
N ARG A 125 -4.76 3.84 3.61
CA ARG A 125 -4.27 5.20 3.87
C ARG A 125 -3.30 5.24 5.05
N ALA A 126 -3.69 4.64 6.18
CA ALA A 126 -2.88 4.64 7.39
C ALA A 126 -1.53 3.94 7.16
N ALA A 127 -1.53 2.82 6.44
CA ALA A 127 -0.31 2.08 6.12
C ALA A 127 0.64 2.87 5.21
N ILE A 128 0.10 3.52 4.16
CA ILE A 128 0.90 4.36 3.26
C ILE A 128 1.55 5.53 4.03
N ILE A 129 0.78 6.22 4.88
CA ILE A 129 1.29 7.35 5.67
C ILE A 129 2.34 6.89 6.69
N ALA A 130 2.10 5.75 7.36
CA ALA A 130 3.02 5.20 8.34
C ALA A 130 4.35 4.78 7.70
N ASP A 131 4.29 4.17 6.50
CA ASP A 131 5.49 3.79 5.76
C ASP A 131 6.27 5.02 5.27
N SER A 132 5.57 6.04 4.77
CA SER A 132 6.18 7.28 4.27
C SER A 132 6.85 8.17 5.34
N ALA A 133 6.85 7.75 6.62
CA ALA A 133 7.23 8.58 7.74
C ALA A 133 8.72 8.96 7.77
N ASP A 134 9.59 8.15 7.17
CA ASP A 134 11.02 8.36 7.10
C ASP A 134 11.48 9.03 5.78
N GLY A 135 10.54 9.39 4.91
CA GLY A 135 10.82 9.97 3.58
C GLY A 135 10.99 8.92 2.47
N SER A 136 10.73 7.65 2.76
CA SER A 136 10.75 6.55 1.79
C SER A 136 9.44 5.77 1.84
N ILE A 137 9.06 5.14 0.72
CA ILE A 137 7.91 4.23 0.67
C ILE A 137 8.30 2.95 -0.08
N SER A 138 7.80 1.81 0.37
CA SER A 138 8.04 0.49 -0.23
C SER A 138 6.85 -0.45 -0.06
N SER A 139 6.79 -1.50 -0.88
CA SER A 139 5.70 -2.47 -0.82
C SER A 139 5.73 -3.26 0.49
N GLN A 140 6.94 -3.67 0.90
CA GLN A 140 7.19 -4.36 2.16
C GLN A 140 6.80 -3.49 3.36
N GLY A 141 7.18 -2.21 3.35
CA GLY A 141 6.90 -1.30 4.44
C GLY A 141 5.43 -0.93 4.57
N ILE A 142 4.72 -0.68 3.46
CA ILE A 142 3.25 -0.56 3.47
C ILE A 142 2.63 -1.82 4.07
N MET A 143 3.05 -3.00 3.61
CA MET A 143 2.50 -4.28 4.07
C MET A 143 2.70 -4.49 5.58
N ALA A 144 3.87 -4.12 6.12
CA ALA A 144 4.16 -4.19 7.56
C ALA A 144 3.30 -3.23 8.40
N ASN A 145 2.88 -2.11 7.82
CA ASN A 145 2.06 -1.09 8.48
C ASN A 145 0.54 -1.30 8.29
N LEU A 146 0.11 -2.32 7.54
CA LEU A 146 -1.30 -2.62 7.37
C LEU A 146 -1.94 -3.08 8.70
N PRO A 147 -3.12 -2.56 9.06
CA PRO A 147 -3.79 -2.99 10.30
C PRO A 147 -4.34 -4.42 10.21
N VAL A 148 -4.51 -4.97 9.01
CA VAL A 148 -4.83 -6.38 8.74
C VAL A 148 -4.36 -6.73 7.33
N ALA A 149 -4.07 -8.01 7.08
CA ALA A 149 -3.70 -8.48 5.75
C ALA A 149 -4.79 -8.20 4.69
N PHE A 150 -4.36 -7.68 3.55
CA PHE A 150 -5.20 -7.50 2.36
C PHE A 150 -5.16 -8.77 1.50
N ARG A 151 -6.21 -8.96 0.72
CA ARG A 151 -6.34 -10.08 -0.23
C ARG A 151 -6.96 -9.61 -1.55
N LEU A 152 -6.69 -10.33 -2.63
CA LEU A 152 -7.37 -10.15 -3.92
C LEU A 152 -8.79 -10.73 -3.89
N ALA A 153 -9.76 -10.04 -4.48
CA ALA A 153 -11.11 -10.52 -4.72
C ALA A 153 -11.12 -11.59 -5.84
N ASP A 154 -10.86 -12.87 -5.55
CA ASP A 154 -10.73 -13.91 -6.59
C ASP A 154 -12.02 -14.71 -6.88
N THR A 155 -13.00 -14.76 -5.96
CA THR A 155 -14.23 -15.56 -6.15
C THR A 155 -15.42 -15.13 -5.27
N CYS A 156 -16.62 -15.59 -5.67
CA CYS A 156 -17.92 -15.43 -4.99
C CYS A 156 -18.60 -14.06 -5.13
N SER A 157 -18.72 -13.53 -6.35
CA SER A 157 -19.56 -12.36 -6.68
C SER A 157 -19.16 -11.05 -5.98
N THR A 158 -18.00 -11.03 -5.30
CA THR A 158 -17.38 -9.82 -4.72
C THR A 158 -16.47 -9.11 -5.72
N TYR A 159 -16.33 -9.70 -6.92
CA TYR A 159 -15.45 -9.26 -7.99
C TYR A 159 -16.29 -8.69 -9.14
N ASP A 160 -16.08 -7.42 -9.47
CA ASP A 160 -16.76 -6.74 -10.58
C ASP A 160 -15.88 -6.59 -11.83
N GLY A 161 -14.79 -7.36 -11.91
CA GLY A 161 -13.87 -7.34 -13.05
C GLY A 161 -12.79 -6.26 -13.00
N SER A 162 -12.85 -5.30 -12.06
CA SER A 162 -11.99 -4.11 -12.08
C SER A 162 -10.81 -4.21 -11.11
N GLN A 163 -9.69 -4.76 -11.56
CA GLN A 163 -8.45 -4.80 -10.79
C GLN A 163 -7.53 -3.64 -11.19
N ASN A 164 -7.11 -2.85 -10.21
CA ASN A 164 -6.23 -1.70 -10.44
C ASN A 164 -4.89 -1.95 -9.74
N VAL A 165 -3.94 -2.50 -10.49
CA VAL A 165 -2.57 -2.77 -10.02
C VAL A 165 -1.61 -1.61 -10.30
N CYS A 166 -2.07 -0.42 -10.73
CA CYS A 166 -1.15 0.70 -10.99
C CYS A 166 -0.02 0.40 -12.01
N ALA A 167 -0.25 -0.50 -12.96
CA ALA A 167 0.77 -1.06 -13.85
C ALA A 167 0.50 -0.77 -15.33
N ASP A 168 -0.09 0.39 -15.66
CA ASP A 168 -0.49 0.73 -17.04
C ASP A 168 0.68 0.58 -18.03
N GLY A 169 0.52 -0.35 -18.97
CA GLY A 169 1.55 -0.69 -19.97
C GLY A 169 2.81 -1.37 -19.41
N LYS A 170 2.79 -1.78 -18.14
CA LYS A 170 3.91 -2.44 -17.45
C LYS A 170 3.72 -3.95 -17.28
N CYS A 171 2.49 -4.40 -17.15
CA CYS A 171 2.13 -5.81 -17.02
C CYS A 171 1.82 -6.48 -18.37
N GLN A 172 2.02 -7.80 -18.44
CA GLN A 172 1.76 -8.65 -19.61
C GLN A 172 0.74 -9.75 -19.27
N GLY A 173 -0.40 -9.71 -19.95
CA GLY A 173 -1.49 -10.67 -19.73
C GLY A 173 -2.21 -10.48 -18.40
N ASP A 174 -3.33 -11.19 -18.26
CA ASP A 174 -4.24 -10.97 -17.14
C ASP A 174 -3.55 -11.20 -15.80
N ALA A 175 -2.81 -12.30 -15.62
CA ALA A 175 -2.16 -12.65 -14.37
C ALA A 175 -1.31 -11.51 -13.78
N GLN A 176 -0.41 -10.93 -14.58
CA GLN A 176 0.46 -9.83 -14.14
C GLN A 176 -0.30 -8.53 -13.86
N CYS A 177 -1.44 -8.32 -14.53
CA CYS A 177 -2.24 -7.09 -14.40
C CYS A 177 -3.27 -7.17 -13.25
N THR A 178 -3.30 -8.26 -12.51
CA THR A 178 -4.41 -8.65 -11.63
C THR A 178 -3.93 -9.19 -10.29
N SER A 179 -2.78 -9.86 -10.27
CA SER A 179 -2.33 -10.52 -9.05
C SER A 179 -2.16 -9.56 -7.85
N LEU A 180 -2.37 -10.11 -6.66
CA LEU A 180 -2.13 -9.39 -5.40
C LEU A 180 -0.68 -8.92 -5.27
N LEU A 181 0.27 -9.70 -5.78
CA LEU A 181 1.69 -9.33 -5.79
C LEU A 181 1.94 -8.14 -6.70
N SER A 182 1.32 -8.11 -7.88
CA SER A 182 1.43 -6.98 -8.80
C SER A 182 0.87 -5.71 -8.17
N TRP A 183 -0.28 -5.80 -7.50
CA TRP A 183 -0.83 -4.67 -6.75
C TRP A 183 0.17 -4.11 -5.73
N TYR A 184 0.77 -4.97 -4.90
CA TYR A 184 1.78 -4.50 -3.94
C TYR A 184 3.02 -3.93 -4.62
N VAL A 185 3.58 -4.62 -5.63
CA VAL A 185 4.81 -4.21 -6.34
C VAL A 185 4.70 -2.79 -6.91
N PHE A 186 3.55 -2.43 -7.49
CA PHE A 186 3.39 -1.14 -8.16
C PHE A 186 2.77 -0.04 -7.28
N LEU A 187 2.16 -0.39 -6.14
CA LEU A 187 1.49 0.58 -5.26
C LEU A 187 2.41 1.73 -4.80
N PRO A 188 3.65 1.50 -4.33
CA PRO A 188 4.53 2.59 -3.88
C PRO A 188 4.88 3.57 -5.00
N ALA A 189 5.22 3.07 -6.19
CA ALA A 189 5.48 3.90 -7.37
C ALA A 189 4.27 4.78 -7.72
N CYS A 190 3.07 4.20 -7.61
CA CYS A 190 1.83 4.89 -7.86
C CYS A 190 1.57 6.02 -6.85
N VAL A 191 1.85 5.78 -5.57
CA VAL A 191 1.78 6.82 -4.52
C VAL A 191 2.83 7.90 -4.80
N GLN A 192 4.06 7.51 -5.11
CA GLN A 192 5.15 8.44 -5.42
C GLN A 192 4.79 9.35 -6.59
N ALA A 193 4.23 8.81 -7.68
CA ALA A 193 3.85 9.60 -8.86
C ALA A 193 2.71 10.58 -8.59
N ASN A 194 1.89 10.33 -7.57
CA ASN A 194 0.75 11.19 -7.21
C ASN A 194 1.01 12.10 -6.00
N GLN A 195 2.16 11.98 -5.33
CA GLN A 195 2.51 12.93 -4.27
C GLN A 195 2.60 14.32 -4.89
N LEU A 196 1.86 15.28 -4.32
CA LEU A 196 1.77 16.62 -4.88
C LEU A 196 3.14 17.31 -4.82
N ALA A 197 3.68 17.77 -5.95
CA ALA A 197 4.86 18.64 -5.91
C ALA A 197 4.57 19.89 -5.04
N PRO A 198 5.57 20.44 -4.32
CA PRO A 198 5.36 21.50 -3.33
C PRO A 198 4.58 22.70 -3.89
N ARG A 199 3.44 22.99 -3.26
CA ARG A 199 2.54 24.10 -3.63
C ARG A 199 3.13 25.52 -3.49
N TRP A 200 4.35 25.69 -2.99
CA TRP A 200 5.01 27.01 -2.94
C TRP A 200 5.54 27.48 -4.31
N ILE A 201 5.50 26.62 -5.34
CA ILE A 201 5.79 27.01 -6.73
C ILE A 201 4.58 27.69 -7.41
N TYR A 202 3.35 27.54 -6.88
CA TYR A 202 2.15 28.13 -7.49
C TYR A 202 1.62 29.35 -6.75
N GLY A 203 2.37 30.45 -6.86
CA GLY A 203 1.76 31.75 -7.09
C GLY A 203 1.37 31.87 -8.57
N GLY A 204 0.21 31.35 -8.96
CA GLY A 204 -0.42 31.70 -10.25
C GLY A 204 -0.83 30.54 -11.15
N LYS A 205 -2.15 30.53 -11.43
CA LYS A 205 -2.87 29.88 -12.54
C LYS A 205 -2.98 28.35 -12.54
N THR A 206 -4.21 27.93 -12.23
CA THR A 206 -4.90 26.76 -12.76
C THR A 206 -4.85 26.74 -14.29
N THR A 207 -4.12 25.79 -14.89
CA THR A 207 -4.34 25.35 -16.27
C THR A 207 -3.92 23.90 -16.43
N GLY A 208 -4.86 23.07 -16.88
CA GLY A 208 -4.59 21.85 -17.63
C GLY A 208 -4.45 20.60 -16.78
N GLN A 209 -5.43 19.71 -16.93
CA GLN A 209 -5.26 18.28 -16.70
C GLN A 209 -3.95 17.81 -17.35
N THR A 210 -2.97 17.39 -16.56
CA THR A 210 -1.89 16.54 -17.08
C THR A 210 -2.48 15.15 -17.18
N SER A 211 -2.88 14.81 -18.40
CA SER A 211 -3.25 13.46 -18.79
C SER A 211 -2.08 12.52 -18.52
N SER A 212 -2.39 11.27 -18.23
CA SER A 212 -1.58 10.14 -17.76
C SER A 212 -0.36 9.72 -18.62
N ASN A 213 0.26 10.60 -19.42
CA ASN A 213 1.17 10.21 -20.51
C ASN A 213 2.64 10.65 -20.37
N ASP A 214 3.08 11.31 -19.30
CA ASP A 214 4.48 11.79 -19.17
C ASP A 214 5.23 11.21 -17.96
N LEU A 215 5.36 9.87 -17.92
CA LEU A 215 6.25 9.15 -16.99
C LEU A 215 7.60 8.75 -17.62
N SER A 216 8.04 9.44 -18.67
CA SER A 216 9.15 9.01 -19.53
C SER A 216 10.55 9.52 -19.13
N SER A 217 10.75 10.12 -17.95
CA SER A 217 12.03 10.75 -17.61
C SER A 217 12.68 10.36 -16.27
N TYR A 218 12.65 9.08 -15.88
CA TYR A 218 13.58 8.58 -14.85
C TYR A 218 14.48 7.49 -15.45
N SER A 219 15.72 7.90 -15.72
CA SER A 219 16.78 7.08 -16.30
C SER A 219 17.56 6.34 -15.21
N SER A 220 17.30 5.04 -15.08
CA SER A 220 18.25 4.05 -14.57
C SER A 220 18.00 2.72 -15.30
N SER A 221 19.07 2.01 -15.67
CA SER A 221 19.11 0.88 -16.61
C SER A 221 17.93 -0.12 -16.55
N PRO A 222 17.41 -0.61 -17.70
CA PRO A 222 16.11 -1.27 -17.75
C PRO A 222 16.16 -2.77 -17.41
N ILE A 223 15.37 -3.19 -16.43
CA ILE A 223 14.78 -4.54 -16.35
C ILE A 223 13.35 -4.41 -16.88
N ARG A 224 12.91 -5.31 -17.77
CA ARG A 224 11.60 -5.22 -18.44
C ARG A 224 10.48 -5.13 -17.41
N GLY A 225 9.71 -4.03 -17.42
CA GLY A 225 8.38 -3.96 -16.81
C GLY A 225 8.30 -3.33 -15.41
N LEU A 226 9.40 -3.19 -14.69
CA LEU A 226 9.40 -2.60 -13.34
C LEU A 226 10.13 -1.25 -13.37
N TRP A 227 9.34 -0.18 -13.54
CA TRP A 227 9.81 1.20 -13.58
C TRP A 227 9.34 1.90 -12.32
#